data_AF-A0A833PCG2-F1
#
_entry.id   AF-A0A833PCG2-F1
#
_cell.length_a   1.000
_cell.length_b   1.000
_cell.length_c   1.000
_cell.angle_alpha   90.00
_cell.angle_beta   90.00
_cell.angle_gamma   90.00
#
_symmetry.space_group_name_H-M   'P 1'
#
loop_
_entity.id
_entity.type
_entity.pdbx_description
1 polymer ?
#
loop_
_entity_poly.entity_id
_entity_poly.type
_entity_poly.pdbx_seq_one_letter_code
_entity_poly.pdbx_strand_id
1 'polypeptide(L)'
;MNKNKKLVCLSLLILSPVVMAMQPLDDQGLSQTTGQAGIDVGINVSKVQLNQLSIIDRDGLGSAINDTNRASLVLAGKGANPTTDQSLTVSFMGANTSPTMNVVMDTDGSAISGAAGKPFANIGLSFGSNITGIQVSPFALYLAASTSTSLPTAYQSIFSGVTERAGVIKFLRMDNGIDINFAAVKPYMVVQLGNAPQGKMIAFGGAIKSICGTGCGVALLSDDDDSTSANFNFQILAADQSNGFSLNGFYAGLEKTSVVVGNTGASSKFDLNINNMTLGTAGQSATGTFNGLQNGSMGNFGAIGTSVTDLKVKINGL
;
A
#
# COMPACT_ATOMS: atom_id res chain seq x y z
N MET A 1 76.30 9.48 -38.80
CA MET A 1 74.95 9.11 -39.29
C MET A 1 74.04 8.92 -38.07
N ASN A 2 73.27 9.96 -37.66
CA ASN A 2 72.15 9.91 -36.68
C ASN A 2 71.67 11.32 -36.24
N LYS A 3 71.21 12.19 -37.16
CA LYS A 3 70.57 13.49 -36.79
C LYS A 3 69.41 13.98 -37.68
N ASN A 4 68.86 13.16 -38.59
CA ASN A 4 67.86 13.65 -39.58
C ASN A 4 66.42 13.15 -39.37
N LYS A 5 66.04 12.71 -38.16
CA LYS A 5 64.66 12.22 -37.89
C LYS A 5 63.71 13.24 -37.22
N LYS A 6 64.12 14.49 -37.00
CA LYS A 6 63.29 15.50 -36.30
C LYS A 6 62.70 16.60 -37.19
N LEU A 7 62.93 16.57 -38.51
CA LEU A 7 62.48 17.64 -39.41
C LEU A 7 61.30 17.26 -40.33
N VAL A 8 60.81 16.02 -40.26
CA VAL A 8 59.70 15.53 -41.10
C VAL A 8 58.34 15.66 -40.41
N CYS A 9 58.29 15.71 -39.07
CA CYS A 9 57.03 15.89 -38.34
C CYS A 9 56.52 17.34 -38.33
N LEU A 10 57.36 18.33 -38.65
CA LEU A 10 56.96 19.74 -38.61
C LEU A 10 56.38 20.23 -39.94
N SER A 11 56.67 19.56 -41.06
CA SER A 11 56.08 19.87 -42.37
C SER A 11 54.70 19.24 -42.59
N LEU A 12 54.31 18.24 -41.79
CA LEU A 12 52.96 17.64 -41.84
C LEU A 12 51.91 18.41 -41.03
N LEU A 13 52.31 19.35 -40.17
CA LEU A 13 51.38 20.14 -39.34
C LEU A 13 50.92 21.45 -40.00
N ILE A 14 51.54 21.86 -41.12
CA ILE A 14 51.39 23.22 -41.69
C ILE A 14 50.57 23.22 -43.01
N LEU A 15 50.19 22.05 -43.54
CA LEU A 15 49.63 21.93 -44.90
C LEU A 15 48.33 21.14 -45.04
N SER A 16 47.55 20.95 -43.96
CA SER A 16 46.18 20.42 -44.09
C SER A 16 45.14 21.55 -44.04
N PRO A 17 44.23 21.62 -45.02
CA PRO A 17 43.23 22.68 -45.13
C PRO A 17 42.31 22.69 -43.91
N VAL A 18 41.90 23.90 -43.52
CA VAL A 18 40.76 24.15 -42.64
C VAL A 18 39.50 23.60 -43.32
N VAL A 19 39.31 22.29 -43.22
CA VAL A 19 37.99 21.69 -43.30
C VAL A 19 37.44 21.89 -41.89
N MET A 20 36.75 23.02 -41.67
CA MET A 20 35.69 23.03 -40.67
C MET A 20 34.62 22.08 -41.16
N ALA A 21 34.89 20.77 -41.04
CA ALA A 21 33.83 19.82 -40.89
C ALA A 21 33.15 20.30 -39.62
N MET A 22 31.96 20.89 -39.76
CA MET A 22 30.99 20.81 -38.68
C MET A 22 30.99 19.33 -38.32
N GLN A 23 31.63 19.02 -37.19
CA GLN A 23 31.55 17.71 -36.60
C GLN A 23 30.05 17.41 -36.60
N PRO A 24 29.59 16.29 -37.18
CA PRO A 24 28.20 15.91 -36.97
C PRO A 24 28.04 15.97 -35.47
N LEU A 25 27.20 16.91 -35.03
CA LEU A 25 26.74 16.98 -33.67
C LEU A 25 26.16 15.59 -33.49
N ASP A 26 26.93 14.73 -32.85
CA ASP A 26 26.56 13.35 -32.68
C ASP A 26 25.31 13.42 -31.82
N ASP A 27 24.14 13.26 -32.43
CA ASP A 27 22.87 13.25 -31.70
C ASP A 27 22.91 12.16 -30.60
N GLN A 28 23.84 11.20 -30.70
CA GLN A 28 24.15 10.23 -29.66
C GLN A 28 24.94 10.84 -28.48
N GLY A 29 25.85 11.78 -28.73
CA GLY A 29 26.52 12.61 -27.73
C GLY A 29 25.61 13.67 -27.12
N LEU A 30 24.65 14.22 -27.88
CA LEU A 30 23.60 15.09 -27.32
C LEU A 30 22.55 14.32 -26.54
N SER A 31 22.23 13.07 -26.89
CA SER A 31 21.37 12.19 -26.07
C SER A 31 22.03 11.89 -24.71
N GLN A 32 23.36 11.69 -24.68
CA GLN A 32 24.11 11.57 -23.43
C GLN A 32 24.29 12.90 -22.68
N THR A 33 24.35 14.03 -23.38
CA THR A 33 24.55 15.38 -22.77
C THR A 33 23.23 16.10 -22.42
N THR A 34 22.10 15.66 -22.97
CA THR A 34 20.75 16.07 -22.54
C THR A 34 20.22 15.24 -21.36
N GLY A 35 20.96 14.22 -20.93
CA GLY A 35 20.86 13.67 -19.57
C GLY A 35 19.46 13.21 -19.17
N GLN A 36 18.70 12.57 -20.06
CA GLN A 36 17.44 11.91 -19.70
C GLN A 36 17.68 10.47 -19.23
N ALA A 37 18.74 10.24 -18.45
CA ALA A 37 18.68 9.16 -17.46
C ALA A 37 17.44 9.45 -16.60
N GLY A 38 16.65 8.42 -16.33
CA GLY A 38 15.32 8.55 -15.73
C GLY A 38 15.22 9.50 -14.52
N ILE A 39 14.01 9.96 -14.23
CA ILE A 39 13.75 10.83 -13.09
C ILE A 39 13.70 9.98 -11.81
N ASP A 40 14.61 10.27 -10.87
CA ASP A 40 14.61 9.70 -9.52
C ASP A 40 14.01 10.70 -8.52
N VAL A 41 12.92 10.32 -7.85
CA VAL A 41 12.28 11.11 -6.80
C VAL A 41 12.29 10.33 -5.49
N GLY A 42 12.94 10.89 -4.47
CA GLY A 42 12.83 10.43 -3.09
C GLY A 42 11.72 11.19 -2.35
N ILE A 43 10.77 10.47 -1.77
CA ILE A 43 9.68 11.05 -0.97
C ILE A 43 9.95 10.75 0.51
N ASN A 44 10.11 11.78 1.34
CA ASN A 44 10.22 11.62 2.78
C ASN A 44 8.88 11.95 3.46
N VAL A 45 8.21 10.91 3.94
CA VAL A 45 7.00 11.00 4.76
C VAL A 45 7.10 9.94 5.85
N SER A 46 7.07 10.35 7.11
CA SER A 46 7.12 9.40 8.23
C SER A 46 5.75 8.80 8.56
N LYS A 47 4.70 9.58 8.37
CA LYS A 47 3.30 9.16 8.57
C LYS A 47 2.32 10.02 7.78
N VAL A 48 1.16 9.45 7.53
CA VAL A 48 -0.06 10.14 7.09
C VAL A 48 -1.08 10.05 8.22
N GLN A 49 -1.63 11.17 8.64
CA GLN A 49 -2.67 11.22 9.67
C GLN A 49 -3.99 11.68 9.06
N LEU A 50 -5.06 10.99 9.44
CA LEU A 50 -6.44 11.27 9.07
C LEU A 50 -7.22 11.49 10.37
N ASN A 51 -7.95 12.59 10.47
CA ASN A 51 -8.88 12.77 11.59
C ASN A 51 -10.02 11.76 11.49
N GLN A 52 -10.64 11.67 10.31
CA GLN A 52 -11.62 10.62 9.97
C GLN A 52 -11.78 10.53 8.45
N LEU A 53 -12.31 9.41 7.99
CA LEU A 53 -12.80 9.20 6.62
C LEU A 53 -14.27 8.80 6.70
N SER A 54 -15.15 9.46 5.95
CA SER A 54 -16.60 9.20 6.01
C SER A 54 -17.19 8.96 4.63
N ILE A 55 -18.00 7.90 4.50
CA ILE A 55 -18.93 7.72 3.40
C ILE A 55 -20.27 8.27 3.88
N ILE A 56 -20.78 9.29 3.19
CA ILE A 56 -21.99 10.01 3.58
C ILE A 56 -23.12 9.61 2.65
N ASP A 57 -24.17 9.06 3.23
CA ASP A 57 -25.45 8.88 2.58
C ASP A 57 -26.20 10.23 2.61
N ARG A 58 -26.45 10.81 1.43
CA ARG A 58 -26.98 12.19 1.28
C ARG A 58 -28.47 12.23 0.97
N ASP A 59 -29.09 11.12 0.63
CA ASP A 59 -30.50 10.99 0.25
C ASP A 59 -31.25 9.99 1.14
N GLY A 60 -30.53 9.21 1.95
CA GLY A 60 -31.12 8.10 2.68
C GLY A 60 -31.50 6.98 1.71
N LEU A 61 -32.60 6.29 2.01
CA LEU A 61 -33.26 5.38 1.06
C LEU A 61 -34.16 6.11 0.03
N GLY A 62 -34.14 7.45 0.00
CA GLY A 62 -34.97 8.28 -0.88
C GLY A 62 -34.35 8.50 -2.25
N SER A 63 -35.14 8.96 -3.23
CA SER A 63 -34.67 9.23 -4.61
C SER A 63 -34.21 10.67 -4.85
N ALA A 64 -34.23 11.52 -3.81
CA ALA A 64 -33.85 12.93 -3.89
C ALA A 64 -32.80 13.25 -2.82
N ILE A 65 -31.73 13.93 -3.23
CA ILE A 65 -30.66 14.40 -2.34
C ILE A 65 -31.26 15.34 -1.28
N ASN A 66 -31.11 14.96 0.00
CA ASN A 66 -31.54 15.73 1.16
C ASN A 66 -30.57 15.52 2.33
N ASP A 67 -29.62 16.44 2.48
CA ASP A 67 -28.58 16.38 3.51
C ASP A 67 -29.13 16.50 4.96
N THR A 68 -30.43 16.77 5.15
CA THR A 68 -31.07 16.86 6.49
C THR A 68 -31.14 15.50 7.20
N ASN A 69 -31.40 14.42 6.45
CA ASN A 69 -31.57 13.07 6.98
C ASN A 69 -30.35 12.17 6.73
N ARG A 70 -29.19 12.78 6.47
CA ARG A 70 -27.96 12.06 6.17
C ARG A 70 -27.50 11.16 7.32
N ALA A 71 -26.78 10.11 6.98
CA ALA A 71 -26.01 9.31 7.91
C ALA A 71 -24.63 9.06 7.31
N SER A 72 -23.66 8.69 8.14
CA SER A 72 -22.35 8.31 7.62
C SER A 72 -21.78 7.07 8.27
N LEU A 73 -21.09 6.29 7.44
CA LEU A 73 -20.13 5.30 7.88
C LEU A 73 -18.78 6.01 8.01
N VAL A 74 -18.25 6.04 9.22
CA VAL A 74 -17.03 6.79 9.55
C VAL A 74 -15.94 5.85 10.04
N LEU A 75 -14.76 5.96 9.43
CA LEU A 75 -13.51 5.40 9.92
C LEU A 75 -12.76 6.51 10.66
N ALA A 76 -12.46 6.31 11.93
CA ALA A 76 -11.65 7.22 12.74
C ALA A 76 -10.75 6.43 13.69
N GLY A 77 -9.99 7.11 14.55
CA GLY A 77 -9.26 6.43 15.61
C GLY A 77 -10.20 5.63 16.54
N LYS A 78 -9.64 4.71 17.32
CA LYS A 78 -10.42 3.68 18.06
C LYS A 78 -11.33 4.20 19.17
N GLY A 79 -11.19 5.46 19.59
CA GLY A 79 -12.03 6.00 20.66
C GLY A 79 -11.75 7.45 20.98
N ALA A 80 -12.64 8.03 21.79
CA ALA A 80 -12.58 9.46 22.10
C ALA A 80 -11.56 9.83 23.20
N ASN A 81 -11.18 8.88 24.06
CA ASN A 81 -10.28 9.10 25.19
C ASN A 81 -9.20 8.01 25.25
N PRO A 82 -7.89 8.38 25.26
CA PRO A 82 -7.33 9.73 25.15
C PRO A 82 -7.49 10.36 23.76
N THR A 83 -7.22 11.67 23.62
CA THR A 83 -7.33 12.39 22.33
C THR A 83 -6.45 11.81 21.23
N THR A 84 -5.36 11.13 21.60
CA THR A 84 -4.49 10.41 20.65
C THR A 84 -5.21 9.27 19.93
N ASP A 85 -6.28 8.75 20.52
CA ASP A 85 -7.06 7.64 19.97
C ASP A 85 -8.15 8.12 19.01
N GLN A 86 -8.30 9.42 18.78
CA GLN A 86 -9.32 9.96 17.87
C GLN A 86 -8.86 9.96 16.41
N SER A 87 -7.56 9.95 16.15
CA SER A 87 -7.00 10.02 14.80
C SER A 87 -6.54 8.66 14.31
N LEU A 88 -6.73 8.43 13.01
CA LEU A 88 -6.14 7.31 12.29
C LEU A 88 -4.78 7.75 11.72
N THR A 89 -3.75 6.95 11.95
CA THR A 89 -2.42 7.22 11.41
C THR A 89 -1.91 6.01 10.63
N VAL A 90 -1.35 6.24 9.45
CA VAL A 90 -0.56 5.27 8.70
C VAL A 90 0.90 5.71 8.77
N SER A 91 1.72 4.94 9.49
CA SER A 91 3.14 5.23 9.70
C SER A 91 4.01 4.25 8.93
N PHE A 92 5.17 4.72 8.47
CA PHE A 92 6.17 3.87 7.83
C PHE A 92 7.22 3.49 8.86
N MET A 93 7.27 2.21 9.21
CA MET A 93 8.18 1.70 10.25
C MET A 93 9.63 1.86 9.80
N GLY A 94 10.48 2.43 10.66
CA GLY A 94 11.87 2.72 10.32
C GLY A 94 12.09 4.01 9.52
N ALA A 95 11.04 4.80 9.26
CA ALA A 95 11.18 6.12 8.65
C ALA A 95 12.11 7.03 9.46
N ASN A 96 12.97 7.76 8.76
CA ASN A 96 13.93 8.69 9.32
C ASN A 96 14.15 9.84 8.31
N THR A 97 15.30 10.51 8.33
CA THR A 97 15.62 11.59 7.38
C THR A 97 15.85 11.11 5.94
N SER A 98 16.02 9.80 5.70
CA SER A 98 16.10 9.21 4.37
C SER A 98 14.72 9.07 3.71
N PRO A 99 14.65 9.01 2.36
CA PRO A 99 13.40 8.80 1.65
C PRO A 99 12.66 7.54 2.11
N THR A 100 11.37 7.67 2.37
CA THR A 100 10.46 6.58 2.71
C THR A 100 10.06 5.78 1.47
N MET A 101 9.90 6.46 0.34
CA MET A 101 9.60 5.86 -0.96
C MET A 101 10.51 6.44 -2.03
N ASN A 102 10.84 5.62 -3.02
CA ASN A 102 11.60 6.01 -4.19
C ASN A 102 10.76 5.76 -5.43
N VAL A 103 10.74 6.74 -6.32
CA VAL A 103 10.13 6.66 -7.65
C VAL A 103 11.25 6.80 -8.68
N VAL A 104 11.37 5.83 -9.58
CA VAL A 104 12.34 5.83 -10.68
C VAL A 104 11.55 5.76 -11.99
N MET A 105 11.68 6.76 -12.85
CA MET A 105 10.92 6.85 -14.11
C MET A 105 11.86 6.85 -15.31
N ASP A 106 11.79 5.82 -16.15
CA ASP A 106 12.51 5.73 -17.42
C ASP A 106 11.50 5.83 -18.58
N THR A 107 11.68 6.80 -19.47
CA THR A 107 10.80 7.06 -20.63
C THR A 107 11.46 6.76 -21.98
N ASP A 108 12.67 6.20 -22.00
CA ASP A 108 13.33 5.79 -23.25
C ASP A 108 13.47 4.26 -23.38
N GLY A 109 13.07 3.52 -22.34
CA GLY A 109 13.04 2.06 -22.34
C GLY A 109 14.45 1.45 -22.39
N SER A 110 15.46 2.18 -21.91
CA SER A 110 16.88 1.83 -22.00
C SER A 110 17.33 1.57 -23.45
N ALA A 111 16.92 2.46 -24.37
CA ALA A 111 17.23 2.34 -25.79
C ALA A 111 18.71 2.60 -26.08
N ILE A 112 19.50 1.51 -26.16
CA ILE A 112 20.60 1.49 -27.12
C ILE A 112 19.95 1.51 -28.51
N SER A 113 20.36 2.45 -29.37
CA SER A 113 19.83 2.65 -30.72
C SER A 113 19.63 1.31 -31.46
N GLY A 114 18.39 1.02 -31.89
CA GLY A 114 18.06 -0.09 -32.80
C GLY A 114 17.25 -1.25 -32.22
N ALA A 115 16.86 -1.24 -30.94
CA ALA A 115 16.05 -2.31 -30.35
C ALA A 115 14.54 -2.04 -30.46
N ALA A 116 13.81 -2.82 -31.28
CA ALA A 116 12.35 -2.78 -31.35
C ALA A 116 11.69 -3.47 -30.13
N GLY A 117 10.51 -2.98 -29.70
CA GLY A 117 9.68 -3.62 -28.65
C GLY A 117 9.94 -3.17 -27.21
N LYS A 118 10.32 -1.90 -26.99
CA LYS A 118 10.55 -1.33 -25.64
C LYS A 118 9.30 -0.62 -25.11
N PRO A 119 9.07 -0.61 -23.78
CA PRO A 119 8.03 0.22 -23.20
C PRO A 119 8.27 1.70 -23.45
N PHE A 120 7.18 2.45 -23.62
CA PHE A 120 7.17 3.92 -23.65
C PHE A 120 7.58 4.52 -22.30
N ALA A 121 7.17 3.89 -21.19
CA ALA A 121 7.56 4.32 -19.86
C ALA A 121 7.65 3.12 -18.92
N ASN A 122 8.63 3.16 -18.02
CA ASN A 122 8.81 2.23 -16.93
C ASN A 122 8.95 3.02 -15.62
N ILE A 123 8.04 2.80 -14.69
CA ILE A 123 7.97 3.53 -13.42
C ILE A 123 8.13 2.52 -12.29
N GLY A 124 9.29 2.55 -11.63
CA GLY A 124 9.56 1.78 -10.43
C GLY A 124 9.15 2.54 -9.18
N LEU A 125 8.39 1.91 -8.30
CA LEU A 125 8.01 2.40 -6.97
C LEU A 125 8.54 1.42 -5.93
N SER A 126 9.33 1.90 -4.99
CA SER A 126 9.92 1.06 -3.94
C SER A 126 9.97 1.78 -2.59
N PHE A 127 10.04 1.01 -1.51
CA PHE A 127 10.30 1.58 -0.19
C PHE A 127 11.79 1.87 0.01
N GLY A 128 12.09 2.92 0.78
CA GLY A 128 13.44 3.26 1.23
C GLY A 128 14.10 2.12 2.02
N SER A 129 15.43 2.06 2.00
CA SER A 129 16.22 0.99 2.63
C SER A 129 16.10 0.92 4.16
N ASN A 130 15.59 1.97 4.79
CA ASN A 130 15.28 2.04 6.22
C ASN A 130 13.86 1.54 6.57
N ILE A 131 12.93 1.45 5.61
CA ILE A 131 11.53 1.10 5.89
C ILE A 131 11.32 -0.40 6.09
N THR A 132 10.84 -0.81 7.25
CA THR A 132 10.66 -2.24 7.60
C THR A 132 9.21 -2.70 7.52
N GLY A 133 8.26 -1.79 7.32
CA GLY A 133 6.85 -2.10 7.29
C GLY A 133 5.95 -0.86 7.29
N ILE A 134 4.65 -1.11 7.34
CA ILE A 134 3.60 -0.11 7.48
C ILE A 134 2.82 -0.43 8.76
N GLN A 135 2.58 0.59 9.58
CA GLN A 135 1.75 0.48 10.77
C GLN A 135 0.55 1.41 10.64
N VAL A 136 -0.64 0.84 10.73
CA VAL A 136 -1.90 1.55 10.90
C VAL A 136 -2.19 1.60 12.39
N SER A 137 -2.44 2.79 12.94
CA SER A 137 -2.80 2.96 14.35
C SER A 137 -4.11 2.25 14.67
N PRO A 138 -4.40 1.97 15.95
CA PRO A 138 -5.73 1.52 16.35
C PRO A 138 -6.84 2.42 15.82
N PHE A 139 -7.93 1.81 15.35
CA PHE A 139 -9.02 2.51 14.69
C PHE A 139 -10.36 1.82 14.92
N ALA A 140 -11.45 2.49 14.56
CA ALA A 140 -12.77 1.90 14.62
C ALA A 140 -13.67 2.38 13.47
N LEU A 141 -14.71 1.61 13.20
CA LEU A 141 -15.81 1.98 12.33
C LEU A 141 -17.02 2.38 13.16
N TYR A 142 -17.60 3.51 12.79
CA TYR A 142 -18.72 4.14 13.45
C TYR A 142 -19.85 4.37 12.46
N LEU A 143 -21.08 4.30 12.95
CA LEU A 143 -22.24 4.90 12.31
C LEU A 143 -22.50 6.25 13.00
N ALA A 144 -22.63 7.31 12.22
CA ALA A 144 -22.92 8.64 12.74
C ALA A 144 -24.24 9.18 12.18
N ALA A 145 -25.09 9.67 13.07
CA ALA A 145 -26.33 10.35 12.73
C ALA A 145 -26.08 11.69 11.99
N SER A 146 -27.16 12.30 11.48
CA SER A 146 -27.10 13.54 10.70
C SER A 146 -26.42 14.69 11.45
N THR A 147 -26.59 14.80 12.76
CA THR A 147 -25.99 15.85 13.60
C THR A 147 -24.49 15.67 13.85
N SER A 148 -23.95 14.49 13.56
CA SER A 148 -22.53 14.11 13.76
C SER A 148 -21.82 13.79 12.45
N THR A 149 -22.47 14.05 11.31
CA THR A 149 -21.96 13.80 9.97
C THR A 149 -21.48 15.10 9.32
N SER A 150 -20.30 15.08 8.69
CA SER A 150 -19.75 16.22 7.94
C SER A 150 -20.70 16.71 6.84
N LEU A 151 -20.55 17.98 6.45
CA LEU A 151 -21.24 18.59 5.33
C LEU A 151 -20.25 18.86 4.20
N PRO A 152 -20.72 19.02 2.95
CA PRO A 152 -19.84 19.37 1.82
C PRO A 152 -18.99 20.63 2.06
N THR A 153 -19.45 21.54 2.91
CA THR A 153 -18.80 22.83 3.19
C THR A 153 -18.21 22.91 4.59
N ALA A 154 -18.37 21.89 5.45
CA ALA A 154 -17.92 21.93 6.83
C ALA A 154 -17.54 20.55 7.38
N TYR A 155 -16.34 20.47 7.95
CA TYR A 155 -15.90 19.31 8.70
C TYR A 155 -16.66 19.21 10.04
N GLN A 156 -17.23 18.03 10.31
CA GLN A 156 -17.86 17.72 11.58
C GLN A 156 -17.19 16.46 12.16
N SER A 157 -16.44 16.66 13.25
CA SER A 157 -15.88 15.52 13.99
C SER A 157 -17.00 14.71 14.63
N ILE A 158 -16.86 13.38 14.62
CA ILE A 158 -17.71 12.45 15.38
C ILE A 158 -17.43 12.51 16.89
N PHE A 159 -16.36 13.19 17.30
CA PHE A 159 -16.00 13.40 18.71
C PHE A 159 -16.39 14.82 19.17
N SER A 160 -16.59 14.95 20.49
CA SER A 160 -16.79 16.22 21.19
C SER A 160 -15.88 16.23 22.41
N GLY A 161 -14.72 16.90 22.32
CA GLY A 161 -13.72 16.77 23.36
C GLY A 161 -13.18 15.34 23.42
N VAL A 162 -13.45 14.62 24.52
CA VAL A 162 -12.98 13.25 24.77
C VAL A 162 -14.11 12.21 24.79
N THR A 163 -15.26 12.52 24.19
CA THR A 163 -16.40 11.60 24.05
C THR A 163 -16.84 11.50 22.59
N GLU A 164 -17.44 10.37 22.19
CA GLU A 164 -18.25 10.35 20.97
C GLU A 164 -19.42 11.35 21.10
N ARG A 165 -19.87 11.90 19.96
CA ARG A 165 -21.07 12.73 19.91
C ARG A 165 -22.33 11.87 20.02
N ALA A 166 -23.42 12.51 20.44
CA ALA A 166 -24.74 11.87 20.42
C ALA A 166 -25.08 11.34 19.01
N GLY A 167 -25.61 10.12 18.95
CA GLY A 167 -25.96 9.45 17.70
C GLY A 167 -24.77 8.89 16.91
N VAL A 168 -23.59 8.79 17.54
CA VAL A 168 -22.45 8.03 17.02
C VAL A 168 -22.44 6.68 17.73
N ILE A 169 -22.31 5.59 16.97
CA ILE A 169 -22.29 4.21 17.48
C ILE A 169 -21.09 3.51 16.86
N LYS A 170 -20.22 2.94 17.67
CA LYS A 170 -19.10 2.08 17.22
C LYS A 170 -19.61 0.65 17.04
N PHE A 171 -19.17 -0.03 15.98
CA PHE A 171 -19.58 -1.43 15.74
C PHE A 171 -18.41 -2.35 15.37
N LEU A 172 -17.27 -1.79 14.97
CA LEU A 172 -16.02 -2.53 14.76
C LEU A 172 -14.87 -1.73 15.34
N ARG A 173 -13.99 -2.39 16.09
CA ARG A 173 -12.79 -1.79 16.66
C ARG A 173 -11.56 -2.65 16.38
N MET A 174 -10.46 -2.00 16.03
CA MET A 174 -9.12 -2.55 15.90
C MET A 174 -8.28 -2.05 17.07
N ASP A 175 -8.02 -2.91 18.06
CA ASP A 175 -7.43 -2.53 19.35
C ASP A 175 -5.95 -2.17 19.24
N ASN A 176 -5.22 -2.92 18.43
CA ASN A 176 -3.77 -2.77 18.26
C ASN A 176 -3.40 -2.16 16.91
N GLY A 177 -4.38 -1.79 16.09
CA GLY A 177 -4.15 -1.33 14.72
C GLY A 177 -3.81 -2.48 13.77
N ILE A 178 -3.06 -2.19 12.70
CA ILE A 178 -2.61 -3.18 11.71
C ILE A 178 -1.12 -2.96 11.42
N ASP A 179 -0.30 -3.98 11.64
CA ASP A 179 1.11 -3.97 11.24
C ASP A 179 1.32 -4.85 10.01
N ILE A 180 1.95 -4.30 8.97
CA ILE A 180 2.40 -5.01 7.78
C ILE A 180 3.93 -5.00 7.82
N ASN A 181 4.54 -6.12 8.19
CA ASN A 181 5.98 -6.25 8.28
C ASN A 181 6.54 -6.77 6.96
N PHE A 182 7.57 -6.10 6.44
CA PHE A 182 8.25 -6.52 5.22
C PHE A 182 9.30 -7.59 5.53
N ALA A 183 9.58 -8.42 4.53
CA ALA A 183 10.75 -9.28 4.54
C ALA A 183 12.01 -8.47 4.17
N ALA A 184 13.16 -9.14 4.08
CA ALA A 184 14.43 -8.50 3.70
C ALA A 184 14.35 -7.81 2.33
N VAL A 185 13.69 -8.44 1.35
CA VAL A 185 13.37 -7.83 0.05
C VAL A 185 12.03 -7.10 0.17
N LYS A 186 12.06 -5.78 0.20
CA LYS A 186 10.88 -4.94 0.45
C LYS A 186 9.92 -4.97 -0.73
N PRO A 187 8.61 -4.84 -0.48
CA PRO A 187 7.65 -4.67 -1.55
C PRO A 187 8.03 -3.53 -2.50
N TYR A 188 7.91 -3.79 -3.78
CA TYR A 188 8.04 -2.78 -4.83
C TYR A 188 7.03 -3.11 -5.94
N MET A 189 6.75 -2.12 -6.76
CA MET A 189 5.94 -2.29 -7.96
C MET A 189 6.57 -1.57 -9.14
N VAL A 190 6.34 -2.12 -10.32
CA VAL A 190 6.81 -1.56 -11.59
C VAL A 190 5.61 -1.39 -12.49
N VAL A 191 5.40 -0.17 -13.00
CA VAL A 191 4.37 0.15 -13.98
C VAL A 191 5.03 0.33 -15.34
N GLN A 192 4.62 -0.47 -16.30
CA GLN A 192 5.13 -0.47 -17.66
C GLN A 192 4.03 -0.06 -18.64
N LEU A 193 4.30 0.97 -19.42
CA LEU A 193 3.41 1.49 -20.46
C LEU A 193 4.05 1.26 -21.84
N GLY A 194 3.23 0.99 -22.86
CA GLY A 194 3.68 0.96 -24.25
C GLY A 194 4.43 -0.31 -24.71
N ASN A 195 4.49 -1.37 -23.91
CA ASN A 195 4.98 -2.68 -24.36
C ASN A 195 3.83 -3.69 -24.53
N ALA A 196 3.92 -4.56 -25.53
CA ALA A 196 2.92 -5.60 -25.78
C ALA A 196 3.42 -6.97 -25.28
N PRO A 197 2.57 -7.80 -24.63
CA PRO A 197 1.15 -7.57 -24.32
C PRO A 197 0.92 -6.78 -23.01
N GLN A 198 -0.05 -5.85 -23.01
CA GLN A 198 -0.42 -5.03 -21.83
C GLN A 198 -1.17 -5.78 -20.71
N GLY A 199 -1.28 -7.11 -20.79
CA GLY A 199 -1.98 -7.92 -19.78
C GLY A 199 -1.32 -7.95 -18.39
N LYS A 200 -0.10 -7.39 -18.26
CA LYS A 200 0.68 -7.28 -17.02
C LYS A 200 1.38 -5.91 -16.90
N MET A 201 0.64 -4.82 -17.10
CA MET A 201 1.17 -3.45 -17.00
C MET A 201 1.82 -3.15 -15.65
N ILE A 202 1.35 -3.77 -14.58
CA ILE A 202 1.89 -3.60 -13.23
C ILE A 202 2.45 -4.94 -12.79
N ALA A 203 3.71 -4.98 -12.40
CA ALA A 203 4.34 -6.13 -11.77
C ALA A 203 4.68 -5.79 -10.31
N PHE A 204 4.40 -6.72 -9.41
CA PHE A 204 4.77 -6.60 -8.01
C PHE A 204 5.99 -7.48 -7.71
N GLY A 205 6.78 -7.08 -6.71
CA GLY A 205 7.90 -7.87 -6.23
C GLY A 205 8.24 -7.56 -4.78
N GLY A 206 9.27 -8.24 -4.28
CA GLY A 206 9.59 -8.25 -2.85
C GLY A 206 8.67 -9.16 -2.06
N ALA A 207 8.65 -9.02 -0.73
CA ALA A 207 7.92 -9.93 0.13
C ALA A 207 7.39 -9.29 1.42
N ILE A 208 6.26 -9.81 1.87
CA ILE A 208 5.60 -9.46 3.14
C ILE A 208 5.85 -10.60 4.12
N LYS A 209 6.40 -10.30 5.29
CA LYS A 209 6.64 -11.31 6.33
C LYS A 209 5.36 -11.66 7.09
N SER A 210 4.58 -10.63 7.43
CA SER A 210 3.34 -10.82 8.18
C SER A 210 2.41 -9.62 8.02
N ILE A 211 1.12 -9.88 8.13
CA ILE A 211 0.11 -8.86 8.48
C ILE A 211 -0.39 -9.24 9.87
N CYS A 212 -0.37 -8.31 10.81
CA CYS A 212 -0.73 -8.57 12.20
C CYS A 212 0.10 -9.71 12.81
N GLY A 213 1.43 -9.61 12.68
CA GLY A 213 2.36 -10.70 13.01
C GLY A 213 2.32 -11.18 14.46
N THR A 214 1.90 -10.34 15.41
CA THR A 214 1.66 -10.70 16.82
C THR A 214 0.17 -10.87 17.16
N GLY A 215 -0.70 -10.79 16.16
CA GLY A 215 -2.14 -10.63 16.31
C GLY A 215 -2.55 -9.16 16.36
N CYS A 216 -3.58 -8.80 15.60
CA CYS A 216 -4.31 -7.54 15.75
C CYS A 216 -5.66 -7.83 16.38
N GLY A 217 -5.95 -7.25 17.55
CA GLY A 217 -7.25 -7.38 18.18
C GLY A 217 -8.33 -6.73 17.32
N VAL A 218 -9.34 -7.53 16.97
CA VAL A 218 -10.56 -7.12 16.28
C VAL A 218 -11.73 -7.37 17.22
N ALA A 219 -12.59 -6.38 17.39
CA ALA A 219 -13.81 -6.47 18.17
C ALA A 219 -15.00 -6.07 17.30
N LEU A 220 -15.98 -6.96 17.15
CA LEU A 220 -17.30 -6.62 16.61
C LEU A 220 -18.23 -6.35 17.79
N LEU A 221 -18.64 -5.09 17.94
CA LEU A 221 -19.34 -4.61 19.14
C LEU A 221 -20.85 -4.74 18.98
N SER A 222 -21.53 -5.09 20.07
CA SER A 222 -22.97 -4.99 20.16
C SER A 222 -23.34 -3.61 20.71
N ASP A 223 -24.00 -2.78 19.89
CA ASP A 223 -24.58 -1.49 20.34
C ASP A 223 -23.60 -0.55 21.06
N ASP A 224 -22.40 -0.36 20.49
CA ASP A 224 -21.31 0.47 21.05
C ASP A 224 -20.77 -0.01 22.42
N ASP A 225 -21.15 -1.20 22.87
CA ASP A 225 -20.68 -1.77 24.13
C ASP A 225 -19.33 -2.49 23.94
N ASP A 226 -18.29 -1.89 24.48
CA ASP A 226 -16.95 -2.46 24.51
C ASP A 226 -16.86 -3.79 25.32
N SER A 227 -17.86 -4.09 26.15
CA SER A 227 -17.90 -5.30 26.98
C SER A 227 -18.61 -6.49 26.32
N THR A 228 -19.50 -6.25 25.35
CA THR A 228 -20.29 -7.30 24.69
C THR A 228 -19.98 -7.36 23.20
N SER A 229 -19.18 -8.34 22.81
CA SER A 229 -18.60 -8.36 21.47
C SER A 229 -18.15 -9.74 20.99
N ALA A 230 -17.89 -9.83 19.69
CA ALA A 230 -17.07 -10.88 19.11
C ALA A 230 -15.63 -10.36 19.01
N ASN A 231 -14.75 -10.82 19.89
CA ASN A 231 -13.34 -10.43 19.89
C ASN A 231 -12.47 -11.56 19.36
N PHE A 232 -11.43 -11.22 18.62
CA PHE A 232 -10.40 -12.17 18.19
C PHE A 232 -9.14 -11.43 17.74
N ASN A 233 -8.01 -12.15 17.70
CA ASN A 233 -6.78 -11.65 17.13
C ASN A 233 -6.62 -12.17 15.70
N PHE A 234 -6.68 -11.27 14.72
CA PHE A 234 -6.40 -11.60 13.34
C PHE A 234 -4.89 -11.64 13.08
N GLN A 235 -4.42 -12.61 12.30
CA GLN A 235 -3.01 -12.74 11.93
C GLN A 235 -2.87 -13.43 10.58
N ILE A 236 -1.97 -12.90 9.74
CA ILE A 236 -1.44 -13.57 8.55
C ILE A 236 0.08 -13.66 8.67
N LEU A 237 0.62 -14.85 8.49
CA LEU A 237 2.05 -15.12 8.55
C LEU A 237 2.52 -15.79 7.27
N ALA A 238 3.66 -15.36 6.72
CA ALA A 238 4.32 -16.15 5.69
C ALA A 238 4.73 -17.52 6.26
N ALA A 239 4.48 -18.61 5.54
CA ALA A 239 4.92 -19.93 6.02
C ALA A 239 6.47 -20.01 6.07
N ASP A 240 7.15 -19.32 5.14
CA ASP A 240 8.58 -19.05 5.20
C ASP A 240 8.83 -17.71 5.90
N GLN A 241 9.16 -17.77 7.19
CA GLN A 241 9.42 -16.59 8.01
C GLN A 241 10.77 -15.90 7.70
N SER A 242 11.66 -16.57 6.97
CA SER A 242 12.96 -16.01 6.58
C SER A 242 12.81 -15.15 5.32
N ASN A 243 12.13 -15.67 4.31
CA ASN A 243 12.01 -15.02 3.01
C ASN A 243 10.70 -14.24 2.83
N GLY A 244 9.68 -14.54 3.64
CA GLY A 244 8.35 -13.93 3.57
C GLY A 244 7.47 -14.50 2.45
N PHE A 245 6.26 -13.97 2.36
CA PHE A 245 5.33 -14.22 1.27
C PHE A 245 5.76 -13.38 0.06
N SER A 246 6.19 -14.05 -1.00
CA SER A 246 6.67 -13.40 -2.22
C SER A 246 5.53 -12.77 -3.00
N LEU A 247 5.72 -11.50 -3.36
CA LEU A 247 4.86 -10.77 -4.29
C LEU A 247 5.29 -10.98 -5.75
N ASN A 248 6.40 -11.69 -5.99
CA ASN A 248 6.83 -11.99 -7.36
C ASN A 248 5.77 -12.81 -8.09
N GLY A 249 5.51 -12.43 -9.34
CA GLY A 249 4.51 -13.09 -10.18
C GLY A 249 3.08 -12.57 -9.97
N PHE A 250 2.83 -11.75 -8.95
CA PHE A 250 1.61 -10.93 -8.89
C PHE A 250 1.70 -9.81 -9.92
N TYR A 251 0.56 -9.52 -10.55
CA TYR A 251 0.47 -8.49 -11.57
C TYR A 251 -0.92 -7.84 -11.60
N ALA A 252 -0.99 -6.65 -12.18
CA ALA A 252 -2.23 -6.06 -12.66
C ALA A 252 -2.07 -5.57 -14.09
N GLY A 253 -3.15 -5.44 -14.84
CA GLY A 253 -3.09 -4.99 -16.21
C GLY A 253 -4.46 -4.83 -16.85
N LEU A 254 -4.44 -4.51 -18.14
CA LEU A 254 -5.65 -4.34 -18.92
C LEU A 254 -5.85 -5.53 -19.84
N GLU A 255 -7.07 -6.06 -19.84
CA GLU A 255 -7.62 -6.88 -20.89
C GLU A 255 -8.71 -6.09 -21.64
N LYS A 256 -9.16 -6.61 -22.78
CA LYS A 256 -10.04 -5.90 -23.75
C LYS A 256 -11.23 -5.14 -23.12
N THR A 257 -11.79 -5.65 -22.03
CA THR A 257 -12.97 -5.06 -21.35
C THR A 257 -12.85 -5.06 -19.83
N SER A 258 -11.65 -5.32 -19.28
CA SER A 258 -11.50 -5.50 -17.84
C SER A 258 -10.13 -5.08 -17.34
N VAL A 259 -10.10 -4.55 -16.13
CA VAL A 259 -8.88 -4.53 -15.33
C VAL A 259 -8.71 -5.91 -14.71
N VAL A 260 -7.50 -6.45 -14.76
CA VAL A 260 -7.16 -7.76 -14.21
C VAL A 260 -6.13 -7.59 -13.12
N VAL A 261 -6.31 -8.31 -12.03
CA VAL A 261 -5.29 -8.54 -10.98
C VAL A 261 -5.10 -10.04 -10.85
N GLY A 262 -3.87 -10.51 -10.80
CA GLY A 262 -3.62 -11.94 -10.71
C GLY A 262 -2.24 -12.31 -10.21
N ASN A 263 -2.01 -13.62 -10.11
CA ASN A 263 -0.73 -14.25 -9.81
C ASN A 263 -0.49 -15.40 -10.80
N THR A 264 0.73 -15.51 -11.31
CA THR A 264 1.09 -16.62 -12.21
C THR A 264 1.62 -17.79 -11.39
N GLY A 265 1.01 -18.98 -11.55
CA GLY A 265 1.40 -20.17 -10.79
C GLY A 265 0.89 -20.14 -9.36
N ALA A 266 1.61 -20.82 -8.47
CA ALA A 266 1.27 -20.88 -7.05
C ALA A 266 1.92 -19.72 -6.28
N SER A 267 1.13 -19.04 -5.46
CA SER A 267 1.65 -18.07 -4.49
C SER A 267 2.58 -18.75 -3.47
N SER A 268 3.39 -17.95 -2.77
CA SER A 268 4.01 -18.42 -1.54
C SER A 268 2.94 -18.92 -0.55
N LYS A 269 3.34 -19.83 0.33
CA LYS A 269 2.45 -20.32 1.38
C LYS A 269 2.34 -19.33 2.52
N PHE A 270 1.17 -19.24 3.14
CA PHE A 270 0.89 -18.42 4.31
C PHE A 270 -0.09 -19.12 5.26
N ASP A 271 0.00 -18.72 6.52
CA ASP A 271 -0.93 -19.10 7.58
C ASP A 271 -1.90 -17.95 7.82
N LEU A 272 -3.18 -18.28 7.95
CA LEU A 272 -4.25 -17.36 8.30
C LEU A 272 -4.84 -17.81 9.63
N ASN A 273 -4.75 -16.97 10.65
CA ASN A 273 -5.18 -17.30 12.01
C ASN A 273 -6.16 -16.26 12.54
N ILE A 274 -7.19 -16.76 13.21
CA ILE A 274 -8.10 -16.06 14.09
C ILE A 274 -7.88 -16.68 15.48
N ASN A 275 -7.10 -16.00 16.32
CA ASN A 275 -6.69 -16.51 17.61
C ASN A 275 -7.56 -15.92 18.74
N ASN A 276 -7.72 -16.67 19.81
CA ASN A 276 -8.40 -16.24 21.04
C ASN A 276 -9.80 -15.68 20.77
N MET A 277 -10.58 -16.34 19.91
CA MET A 277 -11.93 -15.87 19.63
C MET A 277 -12.76 -15.96 20.91
N THR A 278 -13.42 -14.85 21.27
CA THR A 278 -14.40 -14.79 22.34
C THR A 278 -15.71 -14.18 21.86
N LEU A 279 -16.85 -14.76 22.19
CA LEU A 279 -18.18 -14.20 21.90
C LEU A 279 -18.97 -13.92 23.18
N GLY A 280 -19.59 -12.75 23.24
CA GLY A 280 -20.51 -12.37 24.31
C GLY A 280 -19.91 -11.36 25.28
N THR A 281 -20.50 -11.23 26.46
CA THR A 281 -20.07 -10.26 27.47
C THR A 281 -18.84 -10.76 28.22
N ALA A 282 -17.76 -9.98 28.21
CA ALA A 282 -16.48 -10.34 28.83
C ALA A 282 -16.64 -10.69 30.32
N GLY A 283 -16.11 -11.85 30.71
CA GLY A 283 -16.11 -12.32 32.11
C GLY A 283 -17.45 -12.86 32.63
N GLN A 284 -18.51 -12.89 31.82
CA GLN A 284 -19.81 -13.41 32.23
C GLN A 284 -19.95 -14.91 31.95
N SER A 285 -20.62 -15.62 32.86
CA SER A 285 -21.09 -17.00 32.63
C SER A 285 -22.62 -16.99 32.65
N ALA A 286 -23.26 -17.56 31.64
CA ALA A 286 -24.70 -17.79 31.73
C ALA A 286 -24.94 -19.00 32.67
N THR A 287 -25.80 -18.83 33.66
CA THR A 287 -26.29 -19.95 34.48
C THR A 287 -27.02 -20.96 33.58
N GLY A 288 -26.49 -22.18 33.48
CA GLY A 288 -27.12 -23.29 32.75
C GLY A 288 -26.51 -23.67 31.39
N THR A 289 -25.39 -23.08 30.97
CA THR A 289 -24.70 -23.43 29.71
C THR A 289 -23.53 -24.39 29.91
N PHE A 290 -23.12 -25.06 28.81
CA PHE A 290 -22.07 -26.08 28.66
C PHE A 290 -21.05 -26.15 29.82
N ASN A 291 -21.32 -27.02 30.78
CA ASN A 291 -20.38 -27.44 31.82
C ASN A 291 -19.74 -26.28 32.64
N GLY A 292 -20.45 -25.16 32.85
CA GLY A 292 -19.94 -24.04 33.64
C GLY A 292 -18.75 -23.29 33.00
N LEU A 293 -18.50 -23.49 31.71
CA LEU A 293 -17.54 -22.69 30.96
C LEU A 293 -18.07 -21.25 30.83
N GLN A 294 -17.22 -20.27 31.10
CA GLN A 294 -17.48 -18.86 30.79
C GLN A 294 -17.85 -18.77 29.31
N ASN A 295 -19.07 -18.29 29.02
CA ASN A 295 -19.57 -18.16 27.67
C ASN A 295 -18.71 -17.08 27.00
N GLY A 296 -17.83 -17.49 26.09
CA GLY A 296 -16.75 -16.62 25.66
C GLY A 296 -15.84 -17.34 24.69
N SER A 297 -14.89 -18.12 25.19
CA SER A 297 -13.80 -18.64 24.35
C SER A 297 -14.22 -19.72 23.37
N MET A 298 -13.99 -19.46 22.09
CA MET A 298 -14.12 -20.41 20.98
C MET A 298 -12.76 -20.95 20.51
N GLY A 299 -11.66 -20.51 21.12
CA GLY A 299 -10.31 -20.96 20.79
C GLY A 299 -9.74 -20.30 19.52
N ASN A 300 -8.95 -21.06 18.76
CA ASN A 300 -8.24 -20.58 17.58
C ASN A 300 -8.77 -21.27 16.32
N PHE A 301 -9.01 -20.49 15.28
CA PHE A 301 -9.43 -20.97 13.97
C PHE A 301 -8.43 -20.49 12.92
N GLY A 302 -8.21 -21.27 11.87
CA GLY A 302 -7.28 -20.84 10.84
C GLY A 302 -6.98 -21.91 9.82
N ALA A 303 -6.08 -21.56 8.92
CA ALA A 303 -5.53 -22.45 7.92
C ALA A 303 -4.00 -22.25 7.87
N ILE A 304 -3.26 -23.36 7.84
CA ILE A 304 -1.80 -23.37 7.87
C ILE A 304 -1.28 -23.80 6.50
N GLY A 305 -0.26 -23.09 5.99
CA GLY A 305 0.44 -23.42 4.76
C GLY A 305 -0.42 -23.30 3.50
N THR A 306 -1.41 -22.39 3.52
CA THR A 306 -2.31 -22.15 2.39
C THR A 306 -1.61 -21.40 1.26
N SER A 307 -1.98 -21.68 0.02
CA SER A 307 -1.50 -20.96 -1.17
C SER A 307 -2.64 -20.83 -2.17
N VAL A 308 -2.57 -19.80 -3.02
CA VAL A 308 -3.50 -19.61 -4.13
C VAL A 308 -2.77 -19.90 -5.43
N THR A 309 -3.36 -20.74 -6.27
CA THR A 309 -2.82 -21.05 -7.61
C THR A 309 -3.67 -20.38 -8.66
N ASP A 310 -3.02 -19.78 -9.66
CA ASP A 310 -3.67 -19.16 -10.82
C ASP A 310 -4.74 -18.12 -10.45
N LEU A 311 -4.45 -17.32 -9.42
CA LEU A 311 -5.32 -16.22 -9.02
C LEU A 311 -5.54 -15.29 -10.22
N LYS A 312 -6.81 -15.08 -10.59
CA LYS A 312 -7.19 -14.11 -11.61
C LYS A 312 -8.54 -13.48 -11.27
N VAL A 313 -8.50 -12.22 -10.89
CA VAL A 313 -9.69 -11.40 -10.65
C VAL A 313 -9.87 -10.47 -11.84
N LYS A 314 -11.04 -10.51 -12.47
CA LYS A 314 -11.42 -9.60 -13.56
C LYS A 314 -12.49 -8.63 -13.08
N ILE A 315 -12.25 -7.34 -13.28
CA ILE A 315 -13.16 -6.26 -12.92
C ILE A 315 -13.66 -5.65 -14.23
N ASN A 316 -14.96 -5.78 -14.49
CA ASN A 316 -15.64 -5.24 -15.67
C ASN A 316 -16.49 -4.02 -15.29
N GLY A 317 -16.80 -3.16 -16.26
CA GLY A 317 -17.71 -2.01 -16.04
C GLY A 317 -17.04 -0.76 -15.45
N LEU A 318 -15.70 -0.68 -15.54
CA LEU A 318 -14.93 0.54 -15.33
C LEU A 318 -14.96 1.42 -16.59
#